data_AF-A0A8C3Y471-F1
#
_entry.id   AF-A0A8C3Y471-F1
#
_cell.length_a   1.000
_cell.length_b   1.000
_cell.length_c   1.000
_cell.angle_alpha   90.00
_cell.angle_beta   90.00
_cell.angle_gamma   90.00
#
_symmetry.space_group_name_H-M   'P 1'
#
loop_
_entity.id
_entity.type
_entity.pdbx_description
1 polymer ?
#
loop_
_entity_poly.entity_id
_entity_poly.type
_entity_poly.pdbx_seq_one_letter_code
_entity_poly.pdbx_strand_id
1 'polypeptide(L)'
;LAVLAESLLAGLGALRSLHGRIEQQLNETLRRRRHAGDNDHNIEVLLGVDDSVVRFHGKEHVQNYLLTLMNIVNEIYHDESLGVHINVVLVRMIMLGYAKSISLIERGNPSRSLENVCRWAYQQQKSDPSHAEHHDHAIFLTRQDFGPAGMQGYAPVTGMCHPVRSCTLNHEDGFSSAFVVAHETGHVLGMEHDGQGNRCGDETAMGSVMAPLVQAAFHRYHWSRCSGQELRRYIHSYDCLLDDPFEHDWPKLPELPGINYSMDEQCRFDFGVGYRMCTAFRTFDPCKQLWCSHPDNPYFCKTKKGPPLDGTECAPGKWCYKGHCMWKNTNQLKQDGHWGPWTKFGSCSRTCGTGVRFRTRQCNNPMPINGGDDCAGVNFEFQLCSTEECPKHFEDFRAQQCQQRNSHFEFRGSRHHWLPYEHPDPPKRCHLYCQSRETGDVAHMKQPVHDGTRCSYRDPYSVCVRGECVVSGSLSMDTLGTAHGQREALQTSLVPYLKHWIPLIP
;
A
#
# COMPACT_ATOMS: atom_id res chain seq x y z
N LEU A 1 66.08 -37.09 17.52
CA LEU A 1 64.88 -37.17 16.66
C LEU A 1 63.65 -36.55 17.35
N ALA A 2 63.31 -36.91 18.59
CA ALA A 2 62.18 -36.32 19.32
C ALA A 2 62.30 -34.78 19.53
N VAL A 3 63.48 -34.27 19.90
CA VAL A 3 63.71 -32.83 20.13
C VAL A 3 63.59 -31.98 18.84
N LEU A 4 63.90 -32.56 17.68
CA LEU A 4 63.76 -31.89 16.38
C LEU A 4 62.29 -31.82 15.93
N ALA A 5 61.47 -32.81 16.32
CA ALA A 5 60.04 -32.83 16.00
C ALA A 5 59.26 -31.79 16.81
N GLU A 6 59.59 -31.58 18.08
CA GLU A 6 58.95 -30.56 18.93
C GLU A 6 59.26 -29.13 18.48
N SER A 7 60.49 -28.88 18.00
CA SER A 7 60.89 -27.56 17.50
C SER A 7 60.26 -27.23 16.13
N LEU A 8 60.03 -28.23 15.27
CA LEU A 8 59.27 -28.08 14.02
C LEU A 8 57.76 -27.82 14.27
N LEU A 9 57.16 -28.50 15.26
CA LEU A 9 55.76 -28.29 15.66
C LEU A 9 55.52 -26.91 16.28
N ALA A 10 56.46 -26.43 17.10
CA ALA A 10 56.43 -25.07 17.65
C ALA A 10 56.57 -24.00 16.55
N GLY A 11 57.43 -24.24 15.54
CA GLY A 11 57.58 -23.36 14.37
C GLY A 11 56.32 -23.29 13.51
N LEU A 12 55.61 -24.41 13.31
CA LEU A 12 54.32 -24.46 12.60
C LEU A 12 53.19 -23.75 13.36
N GLY A 13 53.17 -23.85 14.69
CA GLY A 13 52.24 -23.11 15.55
C GLY A 13 52.46 -21.60 15.49
N ALA A 14 53.72 -21.16 15.50
CA ALA A 14 54.09 -19.75 15.34
C ALA A 14 53.75 -19.21 13.93
N LEU A 15 53.95 -20.02 12.88
CA LEU A 15 53.57 -19.68 11.50
C LEU A 15 52.05 -19.55 11.32
N ARG A 16 51.25 -20.44 11.93
CA ARG A 16 49.78 -20.32 11.93
C ARG A 16 49.30 -19.09 12.69
N SER A 17 49.92 -18.77 13.83
CA SER A 17 49.63 -17.56 14.61
C SER A 17 49.99 -16.28 13.85
N LEU A 18 51.10 -16.30 13.10
CA LEU A 18 51.53 -15.17 12.27
C LEU A 18 50.65 -15.03 11.03
N HIS A 19 50.26 -16.13 10.40
CA HIS A 19 49.31 -16.14 9.27
C HIS A 19 47.95 -15.59 9.72
N GLY A 20 47.41 -16.04 10.85
CA GLY A 20 46.14 -15.51 11.39
C GLY A 20 46.22 -14.02 11.73
N ARG A 21 47.35 -13.54 12.25
CA ARG A 21 47.56 -12.10 12.50
C ARG A 21 47.74 -11.30 11.21
N ILE A 22 48.39 -11.86 10.20
CA ILE A 22 48.54 -11.25 8.87
C ILE A 22 47.19 -11.22 8.17
N GLU A 23 46.37 -12.28 8.21
CA GLU A 23 44.99 -12.28 7.68
C GLU A 23 44.09 -11.29 8.40
N GLN A 24 44.22 -11.16 9.71
CA GLN A 24 43.46 -10.18 10.49
C GLN A 24 43.88 -8.74 10.15
N GLN A 25 45.19 -8.49 10.04
CA GLN A 25 45.72 -7.19 9.59
C GLN A 25 45.40 -6.92 8.12
N LEU A 26 45.39 -7.93 7.26
CA LEU A 26 45.03 -7.82 5.83
C LEU A 26 43.53 -7.56 5.69
N ASN A 27 42.67 -8.20 6.49
CA ASN A 27 41.24 -7.92 6.53
C ASN A 27 40.93 -6.54 7.13
N GLU A 28 41.68 -6.09 8.14
CA GLU A 28 41.59 -4.73 8.68
C GLU A 28 42.06 -3.66 7.67
N THR A 29 43.12 -3.95 6.90
CA THR A 29 43.60 -3.03 5.84
C THR A 29 42.77 -3.09 4.55
N LEU A 30 42.17 -4.23 4.21
CA LEU A 30 41.21 -4.37 3.10
C LEU A 30 39.83 -3.77 3.45
N ARG A 31 39.41 -3.78 4.73
CA ARG A 31 38.18 -3.12 5.22
C ARG A 31 38.30 -1.60 5.29
N ARG A 32 39.50 -1.05 5.52
CA ARG A 32 39.75 0.41 5.60
C ARG A 32 39.45 1.20 4.31
N ARG A 33 39.14 0.54 3.18
CA ARG A 33 38.97 1.18 1.86
C ARG A 33 37.99 0.45 0.94
N ARG A 34 36.83 0.01 1.45
CA ARG A 34 35.68 -0.11 0.55
C ARG A 34 34.86 1.15 0.74
N HIS A 35 35.01 2.08 -0.20
CA HIS A 35 33.93 3.02 -0.44
C HIS A 35 32.74 2.16 -0.87
N ALA A 36 31.57 2.44 -0.32
CA ALA A 36 30.32 1.95 -0.86
C ALA A 36 30.32 2.13 -2.39
N GLY A 37 29.62 1.25 -3.12
CA GLY A 37 29.52 1.35 -4.58
C GLY A 37 29.21 2.78 -5.02
N ASP A 38 29.68 3.18 -6.20
CA ASP A 38 29.52 4.55 -6.72
C ASP A 38 28.01 4.93 -6.70
N ASN A 39 27.57 5.66 -5.66
CA ASN A 39 26.19 6.09 -5.27
C ASN A 39 25.44 5.38 -4.12
N ASP A 40 26.03 4.45 -3.37
CA ASP A 40 25.39 3.85 -2.18
C ASP A 40 25.81 4.58 -0.90
N HIS A 41 24.86 4.84 -0.01
CA HIS A 41 25.10 5.54 1.27
C HIS A 41 24.57 4.67 2.43
N ASN A 42 25.31 4.58 3.53
CA ASN A 42 24.93 3.81 4.71
C ASN A 42 24.74 4.77 5.89
N ILE A 43 23.64 4.64 6.63
CA ILE A 43 23.39 5.36 7.87
C ILE A 43 23.54 4.37 9.02
N GLU A 44 24.62 4.47 9.78
CA GLU A 44 24.83 3.70 11.00
C GLU A 44 23.99 4.27 12.15
N VAL A 45 23.02 3.48 12.64
CA VAL A 45 22.00 3.93 13.59
C VAL A 45 22.22 3.38 15.00
N LEU A 46 22.25 4.30 15.97
CA LEU A 46 22.01 4.00 17.39
C LEU A 46 20.50 4.10 17.67
N LEU A 47 19.87 2.97 18.04
CA LEU A 47 18.46 2.95 18.45
C LEU A 47 18.35 2.99 19.98
N GLY A 48 17.84 4.10 20.51
CA GLY A 48 17.48 4.26 21.91
C GLY A 48 15.99 4.05 22.12
N VAL A 49 15.61 3.25 23.12
CA VAL A 49 14.22 3.09 23.51
C VAL A 49 14.05 3.30 25.00
N ASP A 50 12.98 3.98 25.37
CA ASP A 50 12.67 4.23 26.77
C ASP A 50 11.91 3.07 27.44
N ASP A 51 11.78 3.14 28.76
CA ASP A 51 11.11 2.11 29.57
C ASP A 51 9.62 1.98 29.23
N SER A 52 8.99 3.00 28.64
CA SER A 52 7.58 2.94 28.25
C SER A 52 7.34 2.01 27.06
N VAL A 53 8.25 2.03 26.07
CA VAL A 53 8.25 1.10 24.93
C VAL A 53 8.51 -0.33 25.43
N VAL A 54 9.52 -0.50 26.29
CA VAL A 54 9.91 -1.81 26.84
C VAL A 54 8.79 -2.45 27.65
N ARG A 55 8.10 -1.67 28.50
CA ARG A 55 6.95 -2.17 29.28
C ARG A 55 5.76 -2.55 28.41
N PHE A 56 5.53 -1.82 27.32
CA PHE A 56 4.38 -2.05 26.45
C PHE A 56 4.55 -3.30 25.58
N HIS A 57 5.74 -3.52 25.02
CA HIS A 57 6.04 -4.69 24.19
C HIS A 57 6.45 -5.92 24.99
N GLY A 58 6.98 -5.71 26.20
CA GLY A 58 7.55 -6.78 27.02
C GLY A 58 9.02 -7.05 26.66
N LYS A 59 9.85 -7.33 27.66
CA LYS A 59 11.30 -7.48 27.50
C LYS A 59 11.71 -8.59 26.52
N GLU A 60 10.91 -9.64 26.39
CA GLU A 60 11.19 -10.78 25.50
C GLU A 60 10.88 -10.49 24.03
N HIS A 61 9.91 -9.60 23.75
CA HIS A 61 9.43 -9.36 22.38
C HIS A 61 9.88 -8.02 21.80
N VAL A 62 10.27 -7.06 22.66
CA VAL A 62 10.65 -5.71 22.24
C VAL A 62 11.79 -5.71 21.23
N GLN A 63 12.79 -6.59 21.36
CA GLN A 63 13.91 -6.65 20.41
C GLN A 63 13.44 -7.01 18.98
N ASN A 64 12.61 -8.04 18.82
CA ASN A 64 12.09 -8.43 17.51
C ASN A 64 11.20 -7.35 16.91
N TYR A 65 10.38 -6.71 17.75
CA TYR A 65 9.55 -5.57 17.33
C TYR A 65 10.42 -4.43 16.78
N LEU A 66 11.48 -4.05 17.48
CA LEU A 66 12.37 -2.95 17.08
C LEU A 66 13.15 -3.28 15.81
N LEU A 67 13.64 -4.51 15.68
CA LEU A 67 14.30 -4.96 14.45
C LEU A 67 13.34 -4.93 13.25
N THR A 68 12.09 -5.38 13.44
CA THR A 68 11.05 -5.31 12.40
C THR A 68 10.74 -3.86 12.02
N LEU A 69 10.62 -2.97 13.00
CA LEU A 69 10.39 -1.54 12.78
C LEU A 69 11.54 -0.92 11.96
N MET A 70 12.80 -1.19 12.32
CA MET A 70 13.96 -0.68 11.60
C MET A 70 14.09 -1.27 10.19
N ASN A 71 13.69 -2.53 9.99
CA ASN A 71 13.63 -3.11 8.65
C ASN A 71 12.61 -2.37 7.77
N ILE A 72 11.43 -2.03 8.31
CA ILE A 72 10.45 -1.21 7.58
C ILE A 72 11.03 0.17 7.25
N VAL A 73 11.72 0.82 8.19
CA VAL A 73 12.39 2.10 7.94
C VAL A 73 13.41 1.96 6.80
N ASN A 74 14.22 0.90 6.81
CA ASN A 74 15.17 0.62 5.75
C ASN A 74 14.48 0.44 4.38
N GLU A 75 13.38 -0.33 4.30
CA GLU A 75 12.59 -0.49 3.07
C GLU A 75 12.03 0.85 2.56
N ILE A 76 11.60 1.76 3.45
CA ILE A 76 11.13 3.09 3.05
C ILE A 76 12.26 3.89 2.36
N TYR A 77 13.51 3.79 2.85
CA TYR A 77 14.66 4.45 2.24
C TYR A 77 15.17 3.77 0.96
N HIS A 78 14.81 2.50 0.74
CA HIS A 78 15.06 1.77 -0.51
C HIS A 78 14.05 2.06 -1.62
N ASP A 79 12.98 2.81 -1.34
CA ASP A 79 12.01 3.17 -2.37
C ASP A 79 12.65 4.02 -3.49
N GLU A 80 12.46 3.58 -4.73
CA GLU A 80 13.08 4.18 -5.92
C GLU A 80 12.75 5.66 -6.11
N SER A 81 11.62 6.13 -5.57
CA SER A 81 11.21 7.54 -5.70
C SER A 81 12.15 8.52 -4.99
N LEU A 82 12.92 8.07 -4.00
CA LEU A 82 13.94 8.89 -3.35
C LEU A 82 15.06 9.25 -4.34
N GLY A 83 15.39 8.32 -5.23
CA GLY A 83 16.39 8.47 -6.28
C GLY A 83 17.83 8.63 -5.79
N VAL A 84 18.10 8.17 -4.56
CA VAL A 84 19.43 7.96 -3.94
C VAL A 84 19.31 6.67 -3.13
N HIS A 85 20.27 5.75 -3.24
CA HIS A 85 20.25 4.53 -2.44
C HIS A 85 20.83 4.78 -1.05
N ILE A 86 19.99 4.60 -0.03
CA ILE A 86 20.37 4.74 1.38
C ILE A 86 20.04 3.43 2.09
N ASN A 87 21.03 2.84 2.75
CA ASN A 87 20.86 1.71 3.66
C ASN A 87 20.80 2.23 5.10
N VAL A 88 19.79 1.83 5.86
CA VAL A 88 19.67 2.17 7.29
C VAL A 88 20.10 0.96 8.10
N VAL A 89 21.26 1.06 8.76
CA VAL A 89 21.91 -0.09 9.42
C VAL A 89 21.94 0.10 10.92
N LEU A 90 21.29 -0.80 11.65
CA LEU A 90 21.30 -0.78 13.11
C LEU A 90 22.63 -1.30 13.65
N VAL A 91 23.43 -0.43 14.24
CA VAL A 91 24.74 -0.80 14.83
C VAL A 91 24.66 -1.09 16.33
N ARG A 92 23.69 -0.46 17.02
CA ARG A 92 23.54 -0.60 18.47
C ARG A 92 22.11 -0.32 18.93
N MET A 93 21.64 -1.11 19.88
CA MET A 93 20.33 -0.92 20.52
C MET A 93 20.50 -0.73 22.03
N ILE A 94 19.90 0.32 22.60
CA ILE A 94 19.96 0.61 24.04
C ILE A 94 18.53 0.74 24.60
N MET A 95 18.19 -0.15 25.52
CA MET A 95 16.94 -0.10 26.28
C MET A 95 17.18 0.60 27.63
N LEU A 96 16.54 1.76 27.83
CA LEU A 96 16.72 2.56 29.04
C LEU A 96 15.80 2.10 30.17
N GLY A 97 16.32 2.17 31.39
CA GLY A 97 15.50 2.01 32.59
C GLY A 97 14.62 3.22 32.88
N TYR A 98 13.64 3.03 33.76
CA TYR A 98 12.65 4.05 34.14
C TYR A 98 13.27 5.40 34.54
N ALA A 99 14.26 5.40 35.43
CA ALA A 99 14.88 6.63 35.97
C ALA A 99 15.57 7.47 34.88
N LYS A 100 16.22 6.82 33.90
CA LYS A 100 16.85 7.53 32.79
C LYS A 100 15.79 8.02 31.79
N SER A 101 14.76 7.22 31.53
CA SER A 101 13.65 7.55 30.63
C SER A 101 12.96 8.87 31.00
N ILE A 102 12.60 9.04 32.28
CA ILE A 102 11.95 10.26 32.78
C ILE A 102 12.87 11.48 32.79
N SER A 103 14.20 11.28 32.75
CA SER A 103 15.17 12.38 32.71
C SER A 103 15.40 12.92 31.30
N LEU A 104 15.07 12.13 30.28
CA LEU A 104 15.25 12.52 28.87
C LEU A 104 13.99 13.20 28.33
N ILE A 105 12.80 12.71 28.70
CA ILE A 105 11.52 13.20 28.16
C ILE A 105 10.88 14.22 29.10
N GLU A 106 10.74 15.46 28.63
CA GLU A 106 10.07 16.55 29.32
C GLU A 106 8.69 16.80 28.72
N ARG A 107 7.64 16.51 29.50
CA ARG A 107 6.25 16.60 29.03
C ARG A 107 5.90 18.00 28.56
N GLY A 108 5.38 18.10 27.34
CA GLY A 108 4.96 19.35 26.72
C GLY A 108 6.10 20.24 26.24
N ASN A 109 7.35 19.76 26.30
CA ASN A 109 8.53 20.48 25.80
C ASN A 109 9.32 19.59 24.81
N PRO A 110 8.91 19.54 23.53
CA PRO A 110 9.54 18.67 22.54
C PRO A 110 10.98 19.08 22.25
N SER A 111 11.26 20.40 22.24
CA SER A 111 12.58 20.96 22.01
C SER A 111 13.58 20.52 23.07
N ARG A 112 13.23 20.67 24.36
CA ARG A 112 14.09 20.24 25.46
C ARG A 112 14.24 18.72 25.54
N SER A 113 13.18 17.98 25.22
CA SER A 113 13.24 16.51 25.14
C SER A 113 14.23 16.04 24.08
N LEU A 114 14.18 16.63 22.88
CA LEU A 114 15.13 16.35 21.80
C LEU A 114 16.56 16.72 22.22
N GLU A 115 16.79 17.90 22.79
CA GLU A 115 18.12 18.32 23.25
C GLU A 115 18.73 17.31 24.25
N ASN A 116 17.92 16.83 25.21
CA ASN A 116 18.34 15.81 26.16
C ASN A 116 18.70 14.49 25.49
N VAL A 117 17.89 14.06 24.52
CA VAL A 117 18.11 12.83 23.73
C VAL A 117 19.39 12.94 22.91
N CYS A 118 19.60 14.04 22.18
CA CYS A 118 20.79 14.27 21.38
C CYS A 118 22.06 14.31 22.24
N ARG A 119 22.00 14.96 23.40
CA ARG A 119 23.10 14.96 24.37
C ARG A 119 23.38 13.55 24.92
N TRP A 120 22.33 12.76 25.18
CA TRP A 120 22.48 11.38 25.61
C TRP A 120 23.11 10.51 24.51
N ALA A 121 22.68 10.65 23.26
CA ALA A 121 23.23 9.93 22.11
C ALA A 121 24.71 10.25 21.91
N TYR A 122 25.09 11.53 21.99
CA TYR A 122 26.49 11.96 21.96
C TYR A 122 27.34 11.28 23.04
N GLN A 123 26.80 11.08 24.25
CA GLN A 123 27.51 10.35 25.31
C GLN A 123 27.65 8.85 25.04
N GLN A 124 26.85 8.27 24.15
CA GLN A 124 26.96 6.87 23.76
C GLN A 124 27.94 6.64 22.62
N GLN A 125 28.39 7.70 21.96
CA GLN A 125 29.24 7.64 20.78
C GLN A 125 30.61 7.02 21.10
N LYS A 126 31.09 6.16 20.19
CA LYS A 126 32.44 5.61 20.27
C LYS A 126 33.42 6.59 19.65
N SER A 127 34.52 6.84 20.36
CA SER A 127 35.55 7.80 19.94
C SER A 127 36.33 7.36 18.70
N ASP A 128 36.40 6.04 18.43
CA ASP A 128 37.02 5.49 17.25
C ASP A 128 35.96 5.31 16.14
N PRO A 129 36.08 6.03 15.00
CA PRO A 129 35.17 5.87 13.86
C PRO A 129 35.19 4.48 13.25
N SER A 130 36.26 3.72 13.45
CA SER A 130 36.36 2.33 12.98
C SER A 130 35.83 1.30 13.98
N HIS A 131 35.20 1.75 15.06
CA HIS A 131 34.56 0.85 16.01
C HIS A 131 33.21 0.38 15.45
N ALA A 132 32.92 -0.91 15.54
CA ALA A 132 31.65 -1.50 15.09
C ALA A 132 30.37 -1.01 15.81
N GLU A 133 30.48 -0.06 16.74
CA GLU A 133 29.34 0.55 17.44
C GLU A 133 29.38 2.08 17.32
N HIS A 134 30.24 2.61 16.44
CA HIS A 134 30.18 4.00 16.00
C HIS A 134 28.88 4.18 15.22
N HIS A 135 28.25 5.35 15.34
CA HIS A 135 26.99 5.63 14.68
C HIS A 135 26.97 7.04 14.08
N ASP A 136 26.34 7.18 12.94
CA ASP A 136 26.12 8.47 12.27
C ASP A 136 24.91 9.20 12.80
N HIS A 137 23.90 8.42 13.20
CA HIS A 137 22.57 8.90 13.53
C HIS A 137 21.98 8.18 14.74
N ALA A 138 21.25 8.91 15.58
CA ALA A 138 20.55 8.34 16.73
C ALA A 138 19.03 8.47 16.59
N ILE A 139 18.32 7.37 16.74
CA ILE A 139 16.86 7.33 16.72
C ILE A 139 16.38 7.00 18.12
N PHE A 140 15.53 7.84 18.69
CA PHE A 140 14.96 7.62 20.01
C PHE A 140 13.46 7.38 19.92
N LEU A 141 12.98 6.28 20.53
CA LEU A 141 11.56 5.92 20.58
C LEU A 141 11.01 6.02 22.01
N THR A 142 9.83 6.62 22.13
CA THR A 142 9.10 6.74 23.40
C THR A 142 7.60 6.59 23.17
N ARG A 143 6.87 6.01 24.13
CA ARG A 143 5.39 6.08 24.18
C ARG A 143 4.89 7.21 25.08
N GLN A 144 5.79 8.05 25.59
CA GLN A 144 5.44 9.19 26.41
C GLN A 144 5.11 10.40 25.55
N ASP A 145 4.19 11.24 26.03
CA ASP A 145 3.87 12.50 25.38
C ASP A 145 4.97 13.53 25.65
N PHE A 146 5.71 13.91 24.61
CA PHE A 146 6.74 14.95 24.69
C PHE A 146 6.31 16.28 24.04
N GLY A 147 5.28 16.25 23.19
CA GLY A 147 4.79 17.41 22.43
C GLY A 147 3.29 17.68 22.59
N PRO A 148 2.75 18.68 21.87
CA PRO A 148 1.31 18.91 21.78
C PRO A 148 0.59 17.71 21.14
N ALA A 149 -0.71 17.57 21.41
CA ALA A 149 -1.51 16.45 20.90
C ALA A 149 -1.44 16.36 19.36
N GLY A 150 -1.08 15.17 18.86
CA GLY A 150 -0.90 14.90 17.43
C GLY A 150 0.55 15.06 16.91
N MET A 151 1.48 15.56 17.73
CA MET A 151 2.91 15.53 17.40
C MET A 151 3.46 14.12 17.60
N GLN A 152 3.89 13.49 16.50
CA GLN A 152 4.44 12.12 16.52
C GLN A 152 5.97 12.10 16.49
N GLY A 153 6.63 13.15 16.03
CA GLY A 153 8.08 13.20 15.88
C GLY A 153 8.62 14.62 16.04
N TYR A 154 9.92 14.71 16.33
CA TYR A 154 10.65 15.97 16.36
C TYR A 154 12.13 15.75 16.04
N ALA A 155 12.64 16.50 15.06
CA ALA A 155 14.02 16.43 14.59
C ALA A 155 14.55 17.82 14.20
N PRO A 156 15.89 18.01 14.24
CA PRO A 156 16.50 19.17 13.61
C PRO A 156 16.50 19.01 12.08
N VAL A 157 16.23 20.10 11.35
CA VAL A 157 16.44 20.12 9.91
C VAL A 157 17.94 20.29 9.66
N THR A 158 18.53 19.38 8.88
CA THR A 158 19.96 19.14 8.72
C THR A 158 20.68 18.77 10.02
N GLY A 159 21.78 18.03 9.88
CA GLY A 159 22.62 17.64 11.01
C GLY A 159 23.07 16.19 10.96
N MET A 160 22.83 15.48 9.85
CA MET A 160 23.45 14.17 9.64
C MET A 160 24.97 14.26 9.81
N CYS A 161 25.58 13.22 10.39
CA CYS A 161 26.98 13.19 10.84
C CYS A 161 27.36 14.16 11.97
N HIS A 162 26.47 15.06 12.41
CA HIS A 162 26.82 16.05 13.42
C HIS A 162 26.67 15.46 14.84
N PRO A 163 27.71 15.52 15.71
CA PRO A 163 27.73 14.78 16.97
C PRO A 163 26.59 15.07 17.95
N VAL A 164 26.02 16.28 17.91
CA VAL A 164 24.92 16.70 18.81
C VAL A 164 23.63 17.08 18.09
N ARG A 165 23.58 16.90 16.76
CA ARG A 165 22.38 17.22 15.95
C ARG A 165 21.88 16.03 15.13
N SER A 166 22.66 14.97 14.98
CA SER A 166 22.22 13.77 14.25
C SER A 166 21.36 12.87 15.14
N CYS A 167 20.14 13.32 15.45
CA CYS A 167 19.26 12.68 16.42
C CYS A 167 17.78 12.96 16.09
N THR A 168 16.91 11.99 16.36
CA THR A 168 15.45 12.13 16.23
C THR A 168 14.74 11.63 17.49
N LEU A 169 13.63 12.28 17.85
CA LEU A 169 12.73 11.85 18.91
C LEU A 169 11.38 11.49 18.30
N ASN A 170 10.97 10.23 18.45
CA ASN A 170 9.79 9.69 17.79
C ASN A 170 8.87 9.04 18.82
N HIS A 171 7.58 9.27 18.64
CA HIS A 171 6.51 8.61 19.36
C HIS A 171 6.25 7.23 18.75
N GLU A 172 6.38 6.19 19.55
CA GLU A 172 6.11 4.81 19.13
C GLU A 172 4.64 4.47 19.36
N ASP A 173 3.93 4.20 18.28
CA ASP A 173 2.50 3.91 18.31
C ASP A 173 2.12 2.69 17.44
N GLY A 174 3.02 1.73 17.27
CA GLY A 174 2.89 0.61 16.36
C GLY A 174 3.79 0.74 15.13
N PHE A 175 3.64 -0.17 14.15
CA PHE A 175 4.54 -0.20 12.99
C PHE A 175 4.37 1.02 12.07
N SER A 176 3.24 1.73 12.15
CA SER A 176 3.05 3.00 11.45
C SER A 176 4.07 4.08 11.87
N SER A 177 4.63 3.97 13.08
CA SER A 177 5.69 4.88 13.53
C SER A 177 6.97 4.81 12.70
N ALA A 178 7.16 3.76 11.88
CA ALA A 178 8.28 3.69 10.93
C ALA A 178 8.24 4.84 9.91
N PHE A 179 7.06 5.28 9.47
CA PHE A 179 6.93 6.44 8.59
C PHE A 179 7.30 7.74 9.30
N VAL A 180 7.04 7.83 10.60
CA VAL A 180 7.47 8.98 11.43
C VAL A 180 8.99 8.96 11.58
N VAL A 181 9.58 7.82 11.92
CA VAL A 181 11.03 7.67 12.00
C VAL A 181 11.70 8.05 10.68
N ALA A 182 11.19 7.55 9.55
CA ALA A 182 11.72 7.89 8.23
C ALA A 182 11.59 9.39 7.94
N HIS A 183 10.46 10.00 8.26
CA HIS A 183 10.20 11.44 8.13
C HIS A 183 11.18 12.28 8.95
N GLU A 184 11.34 11.96 10.23
CA GLU A 184 12.24 12.68 11.13
C GLU A 184 13.71 12.53 10.71
N THR A 185 14.13 11.34 10.27
CA THR A 185 15.47 11.16 9.69
C THR A 185 15.63 11.93 8.37
N GLY A 186 14.55 12.08 7.59
CA GLY A 186 14.51 12.90 6.39
C GLY A 186 14.81 14.37 6.68
N HIS A 187 14.26 14.93 7.77
CA HIS A 187 14.62 16.27 8.25
C HIS A 187 16.12 16.38 8.54
N VAL A 188 16.72 15.38 9.20
CA VAL A 188 18.16 15.38 9.53
C VAL A 188 19.05 15.30 8.29
N LEU A 189 18.56 14.65 7.22
CA LEU A 189 19.17 14.65 5.89
C LEU A 189 18.94 15.95 5.08
N GLY A 190 18.16 16.88 5.62
CA GLY A 190 17.94 18.21 5.04
C GLY A 190 16.70 18.34 4.16
N MET A 191 15.78 17.39 4.21
CA MET A 191 14.48 17.48 3.52
C MET A 191 13.51 18.34 4.33
N GLU A 192 12.71 19.15 3.65
CA GLU A 192 11.64 19.95 4.26
C GLU A 192 10.27 19.32 4.00
N HIS A 193 9.23 19.87 4.63
CA HIS A 193 7.87 19.39 4.44
C HIS A 193 7.34 19.67 3.03
N ASP A 194 6.65 18.70 2.46
CA ASP A 194 5.96 18.87 1.19
C ASP A 194 4.77 19.83 1.29
N GLY A 195 4.71 20.77 0.35
CA GLY A 195 3.67 21.79 0.31
C GLY A 195 3.87 22.95 1.29
N GLN A 196 4.92 22.95 2.11
CA GLN A 196 5.31 24.08 2.95
C GLN A 196 6.52 24.78 2.32
N GLY A 197 6.30 25.84 1.56
CA GLY A 197 7.39 26.58 0.90
C GLY A 197 7.91 25.95 -0.40
N ASN A 198 7.43 24.76 -0.78
CA ASN A 198 7.75 24.10 -2.04
C ASN A 198 6.49 23.73 -2.86
N ARG A 199 6.68 23.17 -4.06
CA ARG A 199 5.60 22.87 -5.03
C ARG A 199 5.10 21.42 -4.96
N CYS A 200 5.38 20.68 -3.90
CA CYS A 200 5.02 19.27 -3.75
C CYS A 200 3.77 19.04 -2.89
N GLY A 201 2.93 20.07 -2.73
CA GLY A 201 1.71 19.96 -1.93
C GLY A 201 0.69 18.96 -2.49
N ASP A 202 0.66 18.74 -3.81
CA ASP A 202 -0.18 17.75 -4.47
C ASP A 202 0.22 16.30 -4.16
N GLU A 203 1.51 16.07 -3.90
CA GLU A 203 2.07 14.75 -3.58
C GLU A 203 1.77 14.32 -2.13
N THR A 204 1.44 15.26 -1.24
CA THR A 204 1.05 14.95 0.15
C THR A 204 -0.16 14.01 0.21
N ALA A 205 -1.18 14.26 -0.63
CA ALA A 205 -2.38 13.43 -0.70
C ALA A 205 -2.13 12.05 -1.33
N MET A 206 -1.02 11.91 -2.07
CA MET A 206 -0.60 10.65 -2.69
C MET A 206 0.14 9.73 -1.71
N GLY A 207 0.48 10.22 -0.51
CA GLY A 207 1.18 9.43 0.51
C GLY A 207 2.66 9.78 0.65
N SER A 208 3.07 11.01 0.34
CA SER A 208 4.47 11.41 0.52
C SER A 208 4.92 11.25 1.97
N VAL A 209 6.13 10.70 2.17
CA VAL A 209 6.76 10.52 3.49
C VAL A 209 6.96 11.86 4.19
N MET A 210 7.35 12.91 3.47
CA MET A 210 7.60 14.26 4.03
C MET A 210 6.34 15.14 4.11
N ALA A 211 5.15 14.56 3.99
CA ALA A 211 3.90 15.29 4.21
C ALA A 211 3.80 15.78 5.68
N PRO A 212 3.33 17.02 5.95
CA PRO A 212 3.20 17.56 7.32
C PRO A 212 2.27 16.76 8.24
N LEU A 213 1.32 16.05 7.64
CA LEU A 213 0.45 15.10 8.32
C LEU A 213 0.74 13.74 7.71
N VAL A 214 0.97 12.73 8.55
CA VAL A 214 1.27 11.37 8.10
C VAL A 214 0.13 10.85 7.21
N GLN A 215 0.37 10.82 5.90
CA GLN A 215 -0.53 10.25 4.88
C GLN A 215 0.00 8.94 4.29
N ALA A 216 1.30 8.68 4.47
CA ALA A 216 1.96 7.46 4.05
C ALA A 216 1.40 6.24 4.81
N ALA A 217 1.27 5.12 4.10
CA ALA A 217 0.81 3.85 4.63
C ALA A 217 1.50 2.70 3.89
N PHE A 218 1.52 1.49 4.46
CA PHE A 218 2.22 0.32 3.88
C PHE A 218 1.85 -0.04 2.43
N HIS A 219 0.65 0.32 1.97
CA HIS A 219 0.21 0.07 0.58
C HIS A 219 0.40 1.26 -0.36
N ARG A 220 0.81 2.42 0.18
CA ARG A 220 0.87 3.70 -0.54
C ARG A 220 1.77 4.68 0.20
N TYR A 221 3.02 4.71 -0.19
CA TYR A 221 4.00 5.70 0.23
C TYR A 221 4.98 5.95 -0.92
N HIS A 222 5.61 7.13 -0.92
CA HIS A 222 6.70 7.50 -1.81
C HIS A 222 7.43 8.71 -1.23
N TRP A 223 8.63 9.01 -1.73
CA TRP A 223 9.33 10.27 -1.50
C TRP A 223 8.98 11.26 -2.62
N SER A 224 8.66 12.49 -2.26
CA SER A 224 8.30 13.49 -3.27
C SER A 224 9.49 13.88 -4.13
N ARG A 225 9.22 14.46 -5.30
CA ARG A 225 10.27 15.08 -6.12
C ARG A 225 11.02 16.19 -5.38
N CYS A 226 10.39 16.86 -4.41
CA CYS A 226 11.04 17.90 -3.60
C CYS A 226 12.02 17.27 -2.61
N SER A 227 11.60 16.24 -1.89
CA SER A 227 12.45 15.50 -0.94
C SER A 227 13.71 14.94 -1.62
N GLY A 228 13.55 14.29 -2.78
CA GLY A 228 14.69 13.77 -3.54
C GLY A 228 15.60 14.87 -4.13
N GLN A 229 15.08 16.07 -4.41
CA GLN A 229 15.90 17.21 -4.84
C GLN A 229 16.67 17.84 -3.68
N GLU A 230 16.05 17.96 -2.52
CA GLU A 230 16.65 18.51 -1.31
C GLU A 230 17.75 17.58 -0.78
N LEU A 231 17.50 16.28 -0.74
CA LEU A 231 18.51 15.29 -0.38
C LEU A 231 19.76 15.40 -1.25
N ARG A 232 19.60 15.47 -2.58
CA ARG A 232 20.74 15.58 -3.51
C ARG A 232 21.59 16.83 -3.29
N ARG A 233 21.05 17.90 -2.70
CA ARG A 233 21.83 19.10 -2.36
C ARG A 233 22.81 18.85 -1.22
N TYR A 234 22.43 18.01 -0.25
CA TYR A 234 23.19 17.81 0.98
C TYR A 234 23.92 16.46 1.04
N ILE A 235 23.49 15.44 0.29
CA ILE A 235 24.03 14.08 0.42
C ILE A 235 25.56 14.01 0.24
N HIS A 236 26.09 14.77 -0.73
CA HIS A 236 27.54 14.83 -1.00
C HIS A 236 28.34 15.55 0.10
N SER A 237 27.68 16.20 1.07
CA SER A 237 28.33 16.84 2.21
C SER A 237 28.43 15.92 3.44
N TYR A 238 27.82 14.73 3.38
CA TYR A 238 27.77 13.77 4.48
C TYR A 238 28.80 12.65 4.30
N ASP A 239 30.07 12.96 4.56
CA ASP A 239 31.18 12.01 4.39
C ASP A 239 31.07 10.75 5.28
N CYS A 240 30.34 10.83 6.40
CA CYS A 240 30.13 9.70 7.32
C CYS A 240 29.22 8.59 6.75
N LEU A 241 28.55 8.84 5.62
CA LEU A 241 27.64 7.86 5.04
C LEU A 241 28.30 6.97 3.97
N LEU A 242 29.59 7.17 3.72
CA LEU A 242 30.30 6.58 2.59
C LEU A 242 31.04 5.28 2.93
N ASP A 243 31.16 4.97 4.22
CA ASP A 243 31.80 3.73 4.68
C ASP A 243 30.82 2.55 4.72
N ASP A 244 31.38 1.36 4.53
CA ASP A 244 30.63 0.12 4.62
C ASP A 244 30.48 -0.27 6.11
N PRO A 245 29.25 -0.46 6.60
CA PRO A 245 29.00 -0.80 7.99
C PRO A 245 29.54 -2.19 8.31
N PHE A 246 29.88 -2.40 9.58
CA PHE A 246 30.28 -3.72 10.05
C PHE A 246 29.12 -4.72 9.96
N GLU A 247 29.42 -5.99 9.67
CA GLU A 247 28.42 -7.05 9.80
C GLU A 247 28.16 -7.32 11.28
N HIS A 248 26.92 -7.04 11.72
CA HIS A 248 26.46 -7.37 13.08
C HIS A 248 25.69 -8.69 13.10
N ASP A 249 25.88 -9.48 14.16
CA ASP A 249 25.19 -10.75 14.39
C ASP A 249 23.75 -10.55 14.92
N TRP A 250 22.95 -9.71 14.27
CA TRP A 250 21.52 -9.59 14.59
C TRP A 250 20.76 -10.86 14.19
N PRO A 251 19.72 -11.25 14.96
CA PRO A 251 18.91 -12.39 14.59
C PRO A 251 18.24 -12.13 13.24
N LYS A 252 18.33 -13.11 12.33
CA LYS A 252 17.66 -13.03 11.02
C LYS A 252 16.16 -13.00 11.23
N LEU A 253 15.53 -11.92 10.79
CA LEU A 253 14.08 -11.79 10.78
C LEU A 253 13.47 -12.70 9.71
N PRO A 254 12.20 -13.12 9.86
CA PRO A 254 11.48 -13.79 8.78
C PRO A 254 11.35 -12.85 7.57
N GLU A 255 11.33 -13.44 6.37
CA GLU A 255 11.15 -12.69 5.11
C GLU A 255 9.87 -11.85 5.11
N LEU A 256 8.81 -12.35 5.76
CA LEU A 256 7.56 -11.62 5.96
C LEU A 256 7.37 -11.31 7.44
N PRO A 257 7.37 -10.02 7.85
CA PRO A 257 7.36 -9.65 9.26
C PRO A 257 6.06 -10.06 9.97
N GLY A 258 4.93 -10.05 9.25
CA GLY A 258 3.61 -10.39 9.78
C GLY A 258 3.46 -11.85 10.25
N ILE A 259 4.40 -12.74 9.93
CA ILE A 259 4.42 -14.13 10.46
C ILE A 259 4.50 -14.14 11.99
N ASN A 260 5.23 -13.18 12.56
CA ASN A 260 5.42 -13.07 14.00
C ASN A 260 4.38 -12.18 14.68
N TYR A 261 3.47 -11.55 13.92
CA TYR A 261 2.54 -10.55 14.45
C TYR A 261 1.12 -10.79 13.92
N SER A 262 0.25 -11.27 14.81
CA SER A 262 -1.18 -11.45 14.53
C SER A 262 -1.91 -10.12 14.33
N MET A 263 -3.12 -10.17 13.76
CA MET A 263 -3.98 -8.98 13.61
C MET A 263 -4.33 -8.35 14.97
N ASP A 264 -4.54 -9.18 15.99
CA ASP A 264 -4.84 -8.71 17.34
C ASP A 264 -3.65 -7.99 17.98
N GLU A 265 -2.43 -8.51 17.79
CA GLU A 265 -1.22 -7.84 18.26
C GLU A 265 -0.99 -6.51 17.57
N GLN A 266 -1.20 -6.44 16.25
CA GLN A 266 -1.10 -5.18 15.51
C GLN A 266 -2.16 -4.17 15.98
N CYS A 267 -3.40 -4.61 16.23
CA CYS A 267 -4.42 -3.76 16.84
C CYS A 267 -4.03 -3.26 18.24
N ARG A 268 -3.41 -4.13 19.04
CA ARG A 268 -2.88 -3.75 20.35
C ARG A 268 -1.80 -2.69 20.20
N PHE A 269 -0.89 -2.83 19.26
CA PHE A 269 0.18 -1.86 19.02
C PHE A 269 -0.37 -0.49 18.62
N ASP A 270 -1.34 -0.47 17.69
CA ASP A 270 -1.91 0.75 17.13
C ASP A 270 -2.78 1.55 18.10
N PHE A 271 -3.57 0.86 18.93
CA PHE A 271 -4.62 1.50 19.76
C PHE A 271 -4.48 1.26 21.26
N GLY A 272 -3.51 0.44 21.67
CA GLY A 272 -3.21 0.15 23.06
C GLY A 272 -3.75 -1.19 23.56
N VAL A 273 -3.48 -1.46 24.83
CA VAL A 273 -3.85 -2.71 25.50
C VAL A 273 -5.35 -2.97 25.39
N GLY A 274 -5.73 -4.21 25.06
CA GLY A 274 -7.12 -4.64 24.97
C GLY A 274 -7.73 -4.54 23.57
N TYR A 275 -7.19 -3.73 22.66
CA TYR A 275 -7.68 -3.69 21.28
C TYR A 275 -7.35 -4.97 20.52
N ARG A 276 -8.32 -5.45 19.72
CA ARG A 276 -8.25 -6.65 18.88
C ARG A 276 -8.95 -6.42 17.54
N MET A 277 -8.83 -7.35 16.61
CA MET A 277 -9.48 -7.28 15.30
C MET A 277 -10.99 -7.05 15.46
N CYS A 278 -11.51 -6.04 14.77
CA CYS A 278 -12.92 -5.72 14.72
C CYS A 278 -13.69 -6.81 13.95
N THR A 279 -14.70 -7.37 14.59
CA THR A 279 -15.56 -8.41 13.98
C THR A 279 -16.96 -7.91 13.62
N ALA A 280 -17.25 -6.63 13.88
CA ALA A 280 -18.54 -6.01 13.55
C ALA A 280 -18.81 -5.93 12.04
N PHE A 281 -17.75 -5.79 11.22
CA PHE A 281 -17.84 -5.70 9.76
C PHE A 281 -17.22 -6.95 9.09
N ARG A 282 -17.99 -8.04 8.96
CA ARG A 282 -17.49 -9.31 8.38
C ARG A 282 -17.28 -9.30 6.86
N THR A 283 -17.68 -8.25 6.16
CA THR A 283 -17.66 -8.18 4.69
C THR A 283 -16.40 -7.53 4.12
N PHE A 284 -15.50 -7.03 4.97
CA PHE A 284 -14.30 -6.34 4.53
C PHE A 284 -13.10 -7.30 4.47
N ASP A 285 -12.25 -7.13 3.46
CA ASP A 285 -10.98 -7.87 3.33
C ASP A 285 -10.00 -7.33 4.38
N PRO A 286 -9.66 -8.10 5.43
CA PRO A 286 -8.86 -7.60 6.54
C PRO A 286 -7.43 -7.22 6.11
N CYS A 287 -6.97 -7.71 4.97
CA CYS A 287 -5.66 -7.36 4.43
C CYS A 287 -5.65 -6.00 3.74
N LYS A 288 -6.79 -5.41 3.36
CA LYS A 288 -6.81 -4.07 2.78
C LYS A 288 -6.65 -2.97 3.82
N GLN A 289 -7.23 -3.20 5.00
CA GLN A 289 -7.26 -2.22 6.07
C GLN A 289 -7.54 -2.93 7.39
N LEU A 290 -6.65 -2.74 8.36
CA LEU A 290 -6.82 -3.28 9.70
C LEU A 290 -7.82 -2.42 10.49
N TRP A 291 -8.91 -3.06 10.92
CA TRP A 291 -9.93 -2.47 11.77
C TRP A 291 -9.86 -3.11 13.15
N CYS A 292 -9.86 -2.28 14.19
CA CYS A 292 -9.64 -2.69 15.57
C CYS A 292 -10.78 -2.21 16.47
N SER A 293 -11.15 -3.01 17.47
CA SER A 293 -12.18 -2.69 18.44
C SER A 293 -11.75 -3.11 19.84
N HIS A 294 -12.26 -2.42 20.86
CA HIS A 294 -12.07 -2.83 22.24
C HIS A 294 -13.17 -3.82 22.65
N PRO A 295 -12.87 -4.90 23.41
CA PRO A 295 -13.85 -5.86 23.93
C PRO A 295 -15.07 -5.22 24.61
N ASP A 296 -14.85 -4.12 25.33
CA ASP A 296 -15.92 -3.41 26.05
C ASP A 296 -16.88 -2.66 25.11
N ASN A 297 -16.44 -2.37 23.88
CA ASN A 297 -17.26 -1.73 22.85
C ASN A 297 -16.97 -2.31 21.46
N PRO A 298 -17.42 -3.56 21.19
CA PRO A 298 -17.03 -4.32 20.01
C PRO A 298 -17.62 -3.78 18.70
N TYR A 299 -18.63 -2.90 18.78
CA TYR A 299 -19.24 -2.24 17.62
C TYR A 299 -18.52 -0.96 17.20
N PHE A 300 -17.66 -0.41 18.07
CA PHE A 300 -16.89 0.79 17.78
C PHE A 300 -15.51 0.42 17.23
N CYS A 301 -15.41 0.41 15.90
CA CYS A 301 -14.17 0.05 15.21
C CYS A 301 -13.39 1.28 14.76
N LYS A 302 -12.09 1.26 15.05
CA LYS A 302 -11.10 2.27 14.67
C LYS A 302 -10.09 1.67 13.70
N THR A 303 -9.39 2.53 12.96
CA THR A 303 -8.39 2.12 11.98
C THR A 303 -7.39 3.25 11.75
N LYS A 304 -6.13 2.90 11.49
CA LYS A 304 -5.09 3.84 11.03
C LYS A 304 -5.01 3.93 9.49
N LYS A 305 -6.00 3.39 8.77
CA LYS A 305 -6.10 3.39 7.29
C LYS A 305 -4.98 2.62 6.56
N GLY A 306 -4.22 1.79 7.26
CA GLY A 306 -3.21 0.90 6.68
C GLY A 306 -3.64 -0.57 6.69
N PRO A 307 -3.11 -1.40 5.77
CA PRO A 307 -3.21 -2.85 5.86
C PRO A 307 -2.38 -3.38 7.03
N PRO A 308 -2.66 -4.59 7.52
CA PRO A 308 -1.73 -5.31 8.39
C PRO A 308 -0.43 -5.65 7.64
N LEU A 309 0.61 -6.01 8.38
CA LEU A 309 1.90 -6.43 7.82
C LEU A 309 1.77 -7.64 6.88
N ASP A 310 2.60 -7.67 5.85
CA ASP A 310 2.71 -8.83 4.97
C ASP A 310 3.22 -10.05 5.76
N GLY A 311 2.58 -11.21 5.56
CA GLY A 311 2.76 -12.43 6.34
C GLY A 311 1.71 -12.65 7.45
N THR A 312 0.91 -11.63 7.80
CA THR A 312 -0.09 -11.75 8.86
C THR A 312 -1.24 -12.68 8.47
N GLU A 313 -1.55 -13.66 9.32
CA GLU A 313 -2.62 -14.61 9.07
C GLU A 313 -4.00 -13.93 9.00
N CYS A 314 -4.66 -14.06 7.85
CA CYS A 314 -5.97 -13.46 7.59
C CYS A 314 -7.12 -14.48 7.58
N ALA A 315 -6.80 -15.75 7.35
CA ALA A 315 -7.71 -16.89 7.45
C ALA A 315 -6.87 -18.16 7.62
N PRO A 316 -7.45 -19.28 8.09
CA PRO A 316 -6.71 -20.53 8.24
C PRO A 316 -5.99 -20.93 6.95
N GLY A 317 -4.65 -20.96 6.99
CA GLY A 317 -3.80 -21.30 5.83
C GLY A 317 -3.54 -20.15 4.84
N LYS A 318 -3.98 -18.93 5.15
CA LYS A 318 -3.77 -17.72 4.34
C LYS A 318 -3.04 -16.62 5.13
N TRP A 319 -2.33 -15.76 4.44
CA TRP A 319 -1.68 -14.56 4.96
C TRP A 319 -2.02 -13.32 4.14
N CYS A 320 -1.83 -12.14 4.72
CA CYS A 320 -1.84 -10.89 3.98
C CYS A 320 -0.54 -10.76 3.20
N TYR A 321 -0.64 -10.36 1.93
CA TYR A 321 0.51 -10.00 1.12
C TYR A 321 0.10 -8.96 0.09
N LYS A 322 0.80 -7.82 0.03
CA LYS A 322 0.45 -6.65 -0.80
C LYS A 322 -1.02 -6.24 -0.65
N GLY A 323 -1.55 -6.30 0.57
CA GLY A 323 -2.92 -5.90 0.87
C GLY A 323 -4.02 -6.91 0.52
N HIS A 324 -3.66 -8.15 0.15
CA HIS A 324 -4.60 -9.21 -0.22
C HIS A 324 -4.44 -10.47 0.64
N CYS A 325 -5.55 -11.14 0.96
CA CYS A 325 -5.54 -12.41 1.72
C CYS A 325 -5.27 -13.62 0.80
N MET A 326 -4.01 -14.07 0.75
CA MET A 326 -3.51 -15.12 -0.15
C MET A 326 -3.08 -16.38 0.61
N TRP A 327 -3.01 -17.54 -0.05
CA TRP A 327 -2.57 -18.80 0.58
C TRP A 327 -1.07 -18.78 0.96
N LYS A 328 -0.72 -19.40 2.09
CA LYS A 328 0.64 -19.43 2.65
C LYS A 328 1.70 -20.12 1.76
N ASN A 329 1.29 -20.91 0.75
CA ASN A 329 2.22 -21.68 -0.09
C ASN A 329 2.49 -20.99 -1.44
N THR A 330 3.66 -20.35 -1.55
CA THR A 330 4.27 -19.84 -2.79
C THR A 330 4.74 -20.94 -3.75
N ASN A 331 4.77 -22.21 -3.32
CA ASN A 331 5.17 -23.35 -4.15
C ASN A 331 4.06 -23.87 -5.10
N GLN A 332 2.88 -23.26 -5.13
CA GLN A 332 1.94 -23.52 -6.23
C GLN A 332 2.35 -22.66 -7.43
N LEU A 333 2.63 -23.29 -8.58
CA LEU A 333 2.83 -22.59 -9.84
C LEU A 333 1.71 -21.57 -10.07
N LYS A 334 2.01 -20.46 -10.76
CA LYS A 334 1.01 -19.53 -11.31
C LYS A 334 -0.13 -20.38 -11.89
N GLN A 335 -1.32 -20.24 -11.33
CA GLN A 335 -2.50 -20.98 -11.77
C GLN A 335 -3.57 -19.96 -12.11
N ASP A 336 -3.94 -19.93 -13.38
CA ASP A 336 -4.96 -19.06 -13.91
C ASP A 336 -6.35 -19.51 -13.41
N GLY A 337 -7.24 -18.53 -13.30
CA GLY A 337 -8.61 -18.76 -12.90
C GLY A 337 -9.39 -19.51 -13.95
N HIS A 338 -10.19 -20.48 -13.52
CA HIS A 338 -11.21 -21.11 -14.37
C HIS A 338 -12.60 -20.98 -13.77
N TRP A 339 -13.57 -20.87 -14.68
CA TRP A 339 -14.97 -20.72 -14.34
C TRP A 339 -15.51 -21.94 -13.59
N GLY A 340 -16.08 -21.69 -12.42
CA GLY A 340 -16.97 -22.60 -11.74
C GLY A 340 -18.26 -22.83 -12.54
N PRO A 341 -19.08 -23.80 -12.12
CA PRO A 341 -20.34 -24.10 -12.79
C PRO A 341 -21.27 -22.89 -12.75
N TRP A 342 -22.05 -22.71 -13.81
CA TRP A 342 -23.13 -21.74 -13.83
C TRP A 342 -24.17 -22.06 -12.75
N THR A 343 -24.67 -21.03 -12.08
CA THR A 343 -25.85 -21.13 -11.24
C THR A 343 -27.07 -21.52 -12.07
N LYS A 344 -28.11 -22.03 -11.42
CA LYS A 344 -29.41 -22.20 -12.07
C LYS A 344 -29.93 -20.82 -12.47
N PHE A 345 -30.61 -20.74 -13.61
CA PHE A 345 -31.30 -19.50 -13.99
C PHE A 345 -32.28 -19.08 -12.89
N GLY A 346 -32.25 -17.79 -12.57
CA GLY A 346 -33.25 -17.17 -11.70
C GLY A 346 -34.64 -17.16 -12.33
N SER A 347 -35.60 -16.61 -11.59
CA SER A 347 -36.95 -16.37 -12.10
C SER A 347 -36.94 -15.40 -13.30
N CYS A 348 -37.94 -15.54 -14.18
CA CYS A 348 -38.12 -14.62 -15.30
C CYS A 348 -38.38 -13.20 -14.79
N SER A 349 -37.82 -12.18 -15.44
CA SER A 349 -38.06 -10.77 -15.10
C SER A 349 -39.52 -10.34 -15.27
N ARG A 350 -40.33 -11.16 -15.98
CA ARG A 350 -41.74 -10.91 -16.27
C ARG A 350 -42.60 -12.11 -15.93
N THR A 351 -43.84 -11.83 -15.58
CA THR A 351 -44.91 -12.82 -15.34
C THR A 351 -45.79 -13.08 -16.57
N CYS A 352 -45.79 -12.17 -17.55
CA CYS A 352 -46.42 -12.32 -18.87
C CYS A 352 -45.54 -11.73 -19.99
N GLY A 353 -45.66 -12.24 -21.21
CA GLY A 353 -44.90 -11.85 -22.40
C GLY A 353 -43.43 -12.29 -22.38
N THR A 354 -42.61 -11.63 -23.20
CA THR A 354 -41.17 -11.94 -23.32
C THR A 354 -40.36 -11.19 -22.25
N GLY A 355 -39.76 -11.92 -21.31
CA GLY A 355 -38.84 -11.43 -20.29
C GLY A 355 -37.45 -12.05 -20.40
N VAL A 356 -36.59 -11.76 -19.42
CA VAL A 356 -35.24 -12.31 -19.32
C VAL A 356 -35.01 -12.94 -17.97
N ARG A 357 -34.32 -14.07 -17.94
CA ARG A 357 -33.77 -14.69 -16.73
C ARG A 357 -32.25 -14.68 -16.81
N PHE A 358 -31.57 -14.58 -15.67
CA PHE A 358 -30.12 -14.54 -15.65
C PHE A 358 -29.55 -15.66 -14.78
N ARG A 359 -28.32 -16.04 -15.10
CA ARG A 359 -27.47 -16.91 -14.27
C ARG A 359 -26.08 -16.30 -14.18
N THR A 360 -25.32 -16.74 -13.18
CA THR A 360 -23.98 -16.26 -12.88
C THR A 360 -23.03 -17.43 -12.65
N ARG A 361 -21.74 -17.23 -12.85
CA ARG A 361 -20.69 -18.18 -12.50
C ARG A 361 -19.58 -17.43 -11.78
N GLN A 362 -18.83 -18.13 -10.94
CA GLN A 362 -17.72 -17.55 -10.19
C GLN A 362 -16.41 -18.09 -10.74
N CYS A 363 -15.36 -17.26 -10.77
CA CYS A 363 -14.02 -17.67 -11.18
C CYS A 363 -13.35 -18.41 -10.02
N ASN A 364 -13.71 -19.69 -9.81
CA ASN A 364 -13.34 -20.40 -8.60
C ASN A 364 -13.02 -21.90 -8.78
N ASN A 365 -12.85 -22.38 -10.00
CA ASN A 365 -12.63 -23.80 -10.26
C ASN A 365 -11.54 -24.08 -11.32
N PRO A 366 -10.24 -23.84 -11.03
CA PRO A 366 -9.67 -23.24 -9.81
C PRO A 366 -9.78 -21.70 -9.72
N MET A 367 -9.60 -21.14 -8.52
CA MET A 367 -9.38 -19.68 -8.37
C MET A 367 -7.98 -19.31 -8.87
N PRO A 368 -7.79 -18.09 -9.44
CA PRO A 368 -6.46 -17.62 -9.80
C PRO A 368 -5.60 -17.47 -8.55
N ILE A 369 -4.36 -17.98 -8.60
CA ILE A 369 -3.38 -17.89 -7.52
C ILE A 369 -2.01 -17.49 -8.08
N ASN A 370 -1.19 -16.87 -7.23
CA ASN A 370 0.22 -16.54 -7.51
C ASN A 370 0.43 -15.75 -8.82
N GLY A 371 -0.40 -14.73 -9.05
CA GLY A 371 -0.35 -13.90 -10.27
C GLY A 371 -1.01 -14.54 -11.50
N GLY A 372 -1.82 -15.58 -11.29
CA GLY A 372 -2.69 -16.19 -12.30
C GLY A 372 -3.66 -15.20 -12.93
N ASP A 373 -3.92 -15.35 -14.22
CA ASP A 373 -4.84 -14.49 -14.96
C ASP A 373 -6.29 -14.75 -14.50
N ASP A 374 -7.12 -13.70 -14.41
CA ASP A 374 -8.54 -13.85 -14.08
C ASP A 374 -9.28 -14.58 -15.22
N CYS A 375 -10.44 -15.17 -14.92
CA CYS A 375 -11.17 -15.98 -15.87
C CYS A 375 -11.55 -15.19 -17.13
N ALA A 376 -11.09 -15.64 -18.30
CA ALA A 376 -11.47 -15.05 -19.57
C ALA A 376 -12.98 -15.21 -19.85
N GLY A 377 -13.65 -14.10 -20.17
CA GLY A 377 -15.07 -14.05 -20.54
C GLY A 377 -15.99 -13.45 -19.46
N VAL A 378 -17.30 -13.52 -19.68
CA VAL A 378 -18.29 -12.90 -18.78
C VAL A 378 -18.71 -13.83 -17.63
N ASN A 379 -19.01 -13.25 -16.47
CA ASN A 379 -19.49 -13.95 -15.27
C ASN A 379 -21.02 -14.03 -15.16
N PHE A 380 -21.75 -13.47 -16.14
CA PHE A 380 -23.20 -13.47 -16.20
C PHE A 380 -23.68 -13.90 -17.58
N GLU A 381 -24.87 -14.51 -17.63
CA GLU A 381 -25.54 -14.91 -18.85
C GLU A 381 -27.03 -14.63 -18.73
N PHE A 382 -27.61 -14.10 -19.80
CA PHE A 382 -29.04 -13.83 -19.90
C PHE A 382 -29.68 -14.85 -20.84
N GLN A 383 -30.93 -15.19 -20.58
CA GLN A 383 -31.74 -15.99 -21.47
C GLN A 383 -33.13 -15.41 -21.54
N LEU A 384 -33.69 -15.32 -22.75
CA LEU A 384 -35.09 -14.96 -22.91
C LEU A 384 -35.99 -16.04 -22.32
N CYS A 385 -37.03 -15.61 -21.62
CA CYS A 385 -38.10 -16.45 -21.15
C CYS A 385 -39.40 -15.90 -21.73
N SER A 386 -40.18 -16.77 -22.38
CA SER A 386 -41.54 -16.44 -22.80
C SER A 386 -42.50 -16.94 -21.73
N THR A 387 -43.36 -16.06 -21.27
CA THR A 387 -44.50 -16.37 -20.40
C THR A 387 -45.80 -16.16 -21.20
N GLU A 388 -46.96 -16.42 -20.60
CA GLU A 388 -48.27 -16.27 -21.24
C GLU A 388 -48.45 -14.89 -21.88
N GLU A 389 -49.23 -14.78 -22.96
CA GLU A 389 -49.47 -13.49 -23.62
C GLU A 389 -50.02 -12.47 -22.63
N CYS A 390 -49.41 -11.28 -22.60
CA CYS A 390 -49.90 -10.22 -21.75
C CYS A 390 -51.27 -9.71 -22.26
N PRO A 391 -52.21 -9.36 -21.37
CA PRO A 391 -53.44 -8.68 -21.79
C PRO A 391 -53.11 -7.41 -22.59
N LYS A 392 -53.94 -7.03 -23.58
CA LYS A 392 -53.68 -5.93 -24.54
C LYS A 392 -53.20 -4.61 -23.93
N HIS A 393 -53.59 -4.30 -22.68
CA HIS A 393 -53.13 -3.11 -21.96
C HIS A 393 -51.63 -3.15 -21.53
N PHE A 394 -50.96 -4.31 -21.67
CA PHE A 394 -49.60 -4.60 -21.20
C PHE A 394 -48.62 -4.99 -22.32
N GLU A 395 -48.98 -4.77 -23.59
CA GLU A 395 -48.13 -5.13 -24.73
C GLU A 395 -46.93 -4.17 -24.92
N ASP A 396 -47.12 -2.86 -24.72
CA ASP A 396 -46.05 -1.87 -24.86
C ASP A 396 -45.49 -1.41 -23.49
N PHE A 397 -44.45 -2.10 -23.05
CA PHE A 397 -43.79 -1.82 -21.78
C PHE A 397 -43.03 -0.48 -21.76
N ARG A 398 -42.62 0.05 -22.91
CA ARG A 398 -42.01 1.39 -22.99
C ARG A 398 -43.08 2.46 -22.78
N ALA A 399 -44.28 2.26 -23.33
CA ALA A 399 -45.42 3.15 -23.10
C ALA A 399 -45.81 3.19 -21.63
N GLN A 400 -45.82 2.04 -20.94
CA GLN A 400 -46.12 1.97 -19.52
C GLN A 400 -45.13 2.75 -18.65
N GLN A 401 -43.83 2.60 -18.94
CA GLN A 401 -42.78 3.34 -18.23
C GLN A 401 -42.91 4.85 -18.42
N CYS A 402 -43.31 5.31 -19.61
CA CYS A 402 -43.60 6.71 -19.85
C CYS A 402 -44.88 7.17 -19.13
N GLN A 403 -45.97 6.40 -19.18
CA GLN A 403 -47.23 6.74 -18.52
C GLN A 403 -47.10 6.83 -16.99
N GLN A 404 -46.28 5.99 -16.36
CA GLN A 404 -45.98 6.08 -14.92
C GLN A 404 -45.38 7.44 -14.52
N ARG A 405 -44.81 8.20 -15.46
CA ARG A 405 -44.25 9.52 -15.20
C ARG A 405 -45.27 10.65 -15.24
N ASN A 406 -46.48 10.41 -15.76
CA ASN A 406 -47.52 11.44 -15.90
C ASN A 406 -47.91 12.09 -14.56
N SER A 407 -47.84 11.33 -13.44
CA SER A 407 -48.22 11.82 -12.12
C SER A 407 -47.09 12.50 -11.34
N HIS A 408 -45.82 12.27 -11.68
CA HIS A 408 -44.66 12.63 -10.84
C HIS A 408 -43.56 13.44 -11.54
N PHE A 409 -43.62 13.64 -12.86
CA PHE A 409 -42.56 14.33 -13.61
C PHE A 409 -43.06 15.64 -14.24
N GLU A 410 -42.60 16.76 -13.69
CA GLU A 410 -42.82 18.11 -14.24
C GLU A 410 -41.65 18.49 -15.15
N PHE A 411 -41.96 18.82 -16.40
CA PHE A 411 -40.99 19.21 -17.42
C PHE A 411 -41.35 20.61 -17.92
N ARG A 412 -40.38 21.53 -17.96
CA ARG A 412 -40.60 22.94 -18.34
C ARG A 412 -41.76 23.63 -17.58
N GLY A 413 -41.99 23.24 -16.32
CA GLY A 413 -42.99 23.86 -15.44
C GLY A 413 -44.43 23.36 -15.62
N SER A 414 -44.65 22.30 -16.42
CA SER A 414 -45.96 21.68 -16.61
C SER A 414 -45.91 20.16 -16.50
N ARG A 415 -47.06 19.54 -16.22
CA ARG A 415 -47.24 18.08 -16.31
C ARG A 415 -47.65 17.72 -17.73
N HIS A 416 -47.05 16.66 -18.25
CA HIS A 416 -47.26 16.21 -19.63
C HIS A 416 -47.79 14.78 -19.64
N HIS A 417 -48.53 14.44 -20.70
CA HIS A 417 -48.84 13.05 -21.00
C HIS A 417 -47.74 12.47 -21.87
N TRP A 418 -46.96 11.57 -21.28
CA TRP A 418 -45.77 10.99 -21.88
C TRP A 418 -46.13 9.79 -22.74
N LEU A 419 -45.83 9.90 -24.03
CA LEU A 419 -45.91 8.84 -25.02
C LEU A 419 -44.54 8.15 -25.14
N PRO A 420 -44.50 6.84 -25.46
CA PRO A 420 -43.24 6.15 -25.71
C PRO A 420 -42.47 6.81 -26.86
N TYR A 421 -41.16 6.95 -26.70
CA TYR A 421 -40.29 7.45 -27.77
C TYR A 421 -39.14 6.46 -28.03
N GLU A 422 -38.97 6.09 -29.31
CA GLU A 422 -37.82 5.33 -29.80
C GLU A 422 -36.78 6.31 -30.32
N HIS A 423 -35.60 6.33 -29.69
CA HIS A 423 -34.52 7.21 -30.11
C HIS A 423 -33.96 6.77 -31.49
N PRO A 424 -33.72 7.69 -32.45
CA PRO A 424 -33.16 7.34 -33.76
C PRO A 424 -31.81 6.63 -33.62
N ASP A 425 -30.91 7.17 -32.78
CA ASP A 425 -29.62 6.53 -32.46
C ASP A 425 -29.80 5.17 -31.74
N PRO A 426 -29.32 4.05 -32.32
CA PRO A 426 -29.36 2.73 -31.71
C PRO A 426 -28.82 2.63 -30.26
N PRO A 427 -27.64 3.19 -29.91
CA PRO A 427 -27.09 3.07 -28.55
C PRO A 427 -27.92 3.82 -27.48
N LYS A 428 -28.85 4.69 -27.89
CA LYS A 428 -29.73 5.42 -26.95
C LYS A 428 -31.11 4.78 -26.81
N ARG A 429 -31.43 3.73 -27.58
CA ARG A 429 -32.77 3.11 -27.59
C ARG A 429 -33.12 2.43 -26.27
N CYS A 430 -32.13 1.98 -25.51
CA CYS A 430 -32.34 1.36 -24.21
C CYS A 430 -32.27 2.33 -23.02
N HIS A 431 -32.21 3.63 -23.30
CA HIS A 431 -32.52 4.68 -22.34
C HIS A 431 -33.98 5.11 -22.47
N LEU A 432 -34.60 5.48 -21.36
CA LEU A 432 -35.99 5.89 -21.35
C LEU A 432 -36.13 7.34 -21.85
N TYR A 433 -36.57 7.46 -23.09
CA TYR A 433 -37.04 8.71 -23.69
C TYR A 433 -38.55 8.66 -23.83
N CYS A 434 -39.20 9.78 -23.52
CA CYS A 434 -40.64 9.93 -23.72
C CYS A 434 -40.94 11.25 -24.40
N GLN A 435 -41.99 11.26 -25.22
CA GLN A 435 -42.44 12.44 -25.94
C GLN A 435 -43.69 13.02 -25.26
N SER A 436 -43.73 14.33 -25.02
CA SER A 436 -44.94 14.98 -24.55
C SER A 436 -45.99 15.02 -25.66
N ARG A 437 -47.22 14.62 -25.32
CA ARG A 437 -48.38 14.77 -26.21
C ARG A 437 -48.76 16.23 -26.45
N GLU A 438 -48.55 17.10 -25.46
CA GLU A 438 -48.96 18.50 -25.48
C GLU A 438 -48.00 19.38 -26.29
N THR A 439 -46.69 19.20 -26.12
CA THR A 439 -45.68 20.07 -26.73
C THR A 439 -44.87 19.39 -27.85
N GLY A 440 -44.95 18.07 -27.96
CA GLY A 440 -44.13 17.29 -28.89
C GLY A 440 -42.66 17.16 -28.48
N ASP A 441 -42.26 17.77 -27.35
CA ASP A 441 -40.89 17.71 -26.84
C ASP A 441 -40.50 16.30 -26.39
N VAL A 442 -39.26 15.91 -26.65
CA VAL A 442 -38.69 14.64 -26.20
C VAL A 442 -37.82 14.88 -24.97
N ALA A 443 -38.13 14.19 -23.87
CA ALA A 443 -37.39 14.27 -22.62
C ALA A 443 -36.64 12.97 -22.33
N HIS A 444 -35.37 13.09 -21.92
CA HIS A 444 -34.59 11.97 -21.38
C HIS A 444 -34.87 11.81 -19.88
N MET A 445 -35.37 10.64 -19.47
CA MET A 445 -35.79 10.39 -18.09
C MET A 445 -34.65 9.99 -17.14
N LYS A 446 -33.38 10.10 -17.58
CA LYS A 446 -32.15 9.79 -16.81
C LYS A 446 -32.13 8.39 -16.20
N GLN A 447 -32.81 7.43 -16.82
CA GLN A 447 -32.81 6.02 -16.41
C GLN A 447 -32.87 5.10 -17.64
N PRO A 448 -32.29 3.90 -17.55
CA PRO A 448 -32.49 2.88 -18.58
C PRO A 448 -33.95 2.40 -18.60
N VAL A 449 -34.39 1.86 -19.73
CA VAL A 449 -35.64 1.10 -19.77
C VAL A 449 -35.44 -0.21 -19.00
N HIS A 450 -36.50 -0.73 -18.39
CA HIS A 450 -36.45 -2.03 -17.71
C HIS A 450 -36.08 -3.18 -18.66
N ASP A 451 -35.43 -4.19 -18.09
CA ASP A 451 -34.94 -5.36 -18.82
C ASP A 451 -36.09 -6.17 -19.44
N GLY A 452 -36.00 -6.41 -20.75
CA GLY A 452 -37.04 -7.05 -21.56
C GLY A 452 -37.91 -6.09 -22.38
N THR A 453 -37.75 -4.76 -22.23
CA THR A 453 -38.36 -3.77 -23.15
C THR A 453 -37.75 -3.92 -24.54
N ARG A 454 -38.57 -3.86 -25.60
CA ARG A 454 -38.07 -3.90 -26.99
C ARG A 454 -37.17 -2.70 -27.29
N CYS A 455 -36.07 -2.95 -27.99
CA CYS A 455 -35.19 -1.87 -28.44
C CYS A 455 -35.83 -1.04 -29.55
N SER A 456 -36.53 -1.70 -30.47
CA SER A 456 -37.21 -1.07 -31.60
C SER A 456 -38.59 -1.67 -31.79
N TYR A 457 -39.55 -0.85 -32.19
CA TYR A 457 -40.88 -1.34 -32.58
C TYR A 457 -40.86 -2.11 -33.90
N ARG A 458 -39.78 -1.96 -34.69
CA ARG A 458 -39.59 -2.66 -35.97
C ARG A 458 -38.95 -4.03 -35.81
N ASP A 459 -38.33 -4.28 -34.65
CA ASP A 459 -37.62 -5.53 -34.36
C ASP A 459 -38.20 -6.19 -33.11
N PRO A 460 -39.04 -7.24 -33.27
CA PRO A 460 -39.64 -7.92 -32.13
C PRO A 460 -38.65 -8.81 -31.37
N TYR A 461 -37.45 -9.04 -31.91
CA TYR A 461 -36.45 -9.98 -31.39
C TYR A 461 -35.39 -9.28 -30.52
N SER A 462 -35.27 -7.96 -30.61
CA SER A 462 -34.30 -7.19 -29.84
C SER A 462 -34.89 -6.57 -28.58
N VAL A 463 -34.30 -6.87 -27.44
CA VAL A 463 -34.71 -6.35 -26.12
C VAL A 463 -33.56 -5.65 -25.40
N CYS A 464 -33.91 -4.73 -24.52
CA CYS A 464 -32.98 -4.01 -23.68
C CYS A 464 -32.64 -4.82 -22.43
N VAL A 465 -31.36 -4.91 -22.10
CA VAL A 465 -30.85 -5.54 -20.87
C VAL A 465 -29.71 -4.67 -20.33
N ARG A 466 -29.84 -4.19 -19.09
CA ARG A 466 -28.89 -3.28 -18.41
C ARG A 466 -28.51 -2.03 -19.23
N GLY A 467 -29.47 -1.49 -19.99
CA GLY A 467 -29.28 -0.29 -20.80
C GLY A 467 -28.67 -0.52 -22.19
N GLU A 468 -28.41 -1.78 -22.58
CA GLU A 468 -27.90 -2.15 -23.90
C GLU A 468 -28.92 -2.99 -24.68
N CYS A 469 -28.90 -2.88 -26.01
CA CYS A 469 -29.81 -3.63 -26.88
C CYS A 469 -29.23 -4.98 -27.28
N VAL A 470 -29.94 -6.08 -26.99
CA VAL A 470 -29.52 -7.46 -27.30
C VAL A 470 -30.52 -8.17 -28.21
N VAL A 471 -30.03 -8.93 -29.20
CA VAL A 471 -30.85 -9.66 -30.20
C VAL A 471 -31.16 -11.08 -29.72
N SER A 472 -32.38 -11.56 -29.95
CA SER A 472 -32.82 -12.94 -29.69
C SER A 472 -32.09 -13.96 -30.57
N GLY A 473 -30.85 -14.26 -30.21
CA GLY A 473 -29.97 -15.20 -30.90
C GLY A 473 -28.50 -15.08 -30.49
N SER A 474 -28.09 -13.94 -29.93
CA SER A 474 -26.71 -13.68 -29.50
C SER A 474 -26.46 -13.87 -28.00
N LEU A 475 -27.36 -14.56 -27.29
CA LEU A 475 -27.23 -14.81 -25.85
C LEU A 475 -26.14 -15.84 -25.51
N SER A 476 -25.42 -16.33 -26.52
CA SER A 476 -24.20 -17.11 -26.40
C SER A 476 -23.16 -16.73 -27.46
N MET A 477 -22.57 -15.52 -27.43
CA MET A 477 -21.21 -15.24 -27.95
C MET A 477 -20.79 -13.76 -27.86
N ASP A 478 -19.72 -13.50 -27.11
CA ASP A 478 -18.52 -12.76 -27.55
C ASP A 478 -18.67 -11.45 -28.35
N THR A 479 -19.46 -10.48 -27.88
CA THR A 479 -19.38 -9.10 -28.42
C THR A 479 -19.35 -7.96 -27.39
N LEU A 480 -19.36 -8.27 -26.09
CA LEU A 480 -19.09 -7.28 -25.04
C LEU A 480 -17.60 -7.18 -24.65
N GLY A 481 -16.73 -8.02 -25.25
CA GLY A 481 -15.28 -7.99 -25.04
C GLY A 481 -14.48 -7.13 -26.03
N THR A 482 -15.08 -6.69 -27.15
CA THR A 482 -14.31 -6.07 -28.25
C THR A 482 -14.26 -4.54 -28.25
N ALA A 483 -14.81 -3.87 -27.23
CA ALA A 483 -14.70 -2.40 -27.09
C ALA A 483 -13.61 -1.95 -26.09
N HIS A 484 -12.96 -2.86 -25.36
CA HIS A 484 -11.84 -2.53 -24.46
C HIS A 484 -10.52 -3.22 -24.79
N GLY A 485 -10.45 -4.03 -25.86
CA GLY A 485 -9.25 -4.78 -26.27
C GLY A 485 -8.53 -4.29 -27.54
N GLN A 486 -8.90 -3.13 -28.11
CA GLN A 486 -8.21 -2.56 -29.28
C GLN A 486 -7.47 -1.25 -28.95
N ARG A 487 -6.55 -1.30 -27.97
CA ARG A 487 -5.46 -0.31 -27.86
C ARG A 487 -4.05 -0.89 -27.77
N GLU A 488 -3.87 -2.20 -27.83
CA GLU A 488 -2.53 -2.82 -27.75
C GLU A 488 -2.36 -3.97 -28.75
N ALA A 489 -2.41 -3.65 -30.05
CA ALA A 489 -1.90 -4.56 -31.08
C ALA A 489 -1.61 -3.78 -32.37
N LEU A 490 -0.72 -2.79 -32.31
CA LEU A 490 -0.08 -2.19 -33.49
C LEU A 490 1.15 -1.41 -33.03
N GLN A 491 2.25 -2.11 -32.77
CA GLN A 491 3.61 -1.71 -33.20
C GLN A 491 4.68 -2.59 -32.55
N THR A 492 5.01 -3.70 -33.22
CA THR A 492 6.40 -4.14 -33.29
C THR A 492 6.70 -4.67 -34.70
N SER A 493 7.73 -4.07 -35.29
CA SER A 493 8.51 -4.47 -36.46
C SER A 493 8.18 -3.80 -37.80
N LEU A 494 8.88 -2.70 -38.08
CA LEU A 494 9.76 -2.53 -39.25
C LEU A 494 10.67 -1.30 -39.06
N VAL A 495 11.97 -1.55 -39.11
CA VAL A 495 13.18 -0.70 -38.97
C VAL A 495 13.50 -0.04 -40.35
N PRO A 496 14.53 0.81 -40.61
CA PRO A 496 15.13 2.03 -40.00
C PRO A 496 15.11 3.27 -40.96
N TYR A 497 15.73 4.40 -40.54
CA TYR A 497 16.47 5.46 -41.31
C TYR A 497 16.05 6.94 -41.14
N LEU A 498 17.12 7.76 -41.04
CA LEU A 498 17.29 9.22 -41.25
C LEU A 498 16.98 10.13 -40.04
N LYS A 499 17.99 10.51 -39.23
CA LYS A 499 19.01 11.57 -39.40
C LYS A 499 18.45 12.99 -39.68
N HIS A 500 18.77 13.86 -38.73
CA HIS A 500 18.93 15.32 -38.79
C HIS A 500 17.65 16.16 -38.81
N TRP A 501 17.49 17.06 -37.84
CA TRP A 501 17.70 18.53 -37.96
C TRP A 501 17.18 19.23 -36.68
N ILE A 502 18.11 19.71 -35.86
CA ILE A 502 17.98 20.95 -35.03
C ILE A 502 18.01 22.10 -36.07
N PRO A 503 17.20 23.19 -35.99
CA PRO A 503 17.40 24.25 -34.98
C PRO A 503 16.20 25.17 -34.56
N LEU A 504 16.41 25.80 -33.38
CA LEU A 504 16.11 27.19 -32.97
C LEU A 504 14.63 27.69 -32.97
N ILE A 505 14.02 27.99 -31.81
CA ILE A 505 14.03 29.29 -31.05
C ILE A 505 13.28 30.41 -31.80
N PRO A 506 12.47 31.28 -31.14
CA PRO A 506 12.54 31.69 -29.73
C PRO A 506 11.40 31.26 -28.81
#